data_AF-A0A0M8VJY6-F1
#
_entry.id   AF-A0A0M8VJY6-F1
#
_cell.length_a   1.000
_cell.length_b   1.000
_cell.length_c   1.000
_cell.angle_alpha   90.00
_cell.angle_beta   90.00
_cell.angle_gamma   90.00
#
_symmetry.space_group_name_H-M   'P 1'
#
loop_
_entity.id
_entity.type
_entity.pdbx_description
1 polymer ?
#
loop_
_entity_poly.entity_id
_entity_poly.type
_entity_poly.pdbx_seq_one_letter_code
_entity_poly.pdbx_strand_id
1 'polypeptide(L)'
;MPRAGARRGLDPVRAAEVLVRAAGPDPARGRRGSGYRVGPAFVLTAAHVVRTGGPPPDEVRVRFEADRADEWTAAARVVLASEKADVALLEITGPVPPGVHAVPAGPPAYGAVPDTDDLLPCSALGFPRFKLREDRMRRLDDGSPSQYRDSCHATGMISVLSNRREGTLELAVGPPAADPEPDRSPWEGMSGAAVWHDGTLVGLVSAHHRTDGLGRLAAVRVDRWYDLLPRTDLALLQRHAGLPATAADLTPADPTGPTGRTAPGSLAHLPDNLPLRELDGLVGALTALPTVSDRTTLALVLGSIDPVIAAMSPRSPALRPDVFGILRTCLRYRGTLDQLIEAIRLMEGDSAGVARMDDEAVELSRRHRGADEDR
;
A
#
# COMPACT_ATOMS: atom_id res chain seq x y z
N MET A 1 34.84 1.35 0.83
CA MET A 1 33.81 0.32 1.08
C MET A 1 32.58 1.03 1.64
N PRO A 2 31.55 1.34 0.84
CA PRO A 2 30.33 1.93 1.38
C PRO A 2 29.58 0.85 2.18
N ARG A 3 29.23 1.15 3.43
CA ARG A 3 28.31 0.34 4.24
C ARG A 3 26.98 0.27 3.50
N ALA A 4 26.54 -0.93 3.13
CA ALA A 4 25.18 -1.16 2.68
C ALA A 4 24.23 -0.77 3.82
N GLY A 5 23.60 0.40 3.72
CA GLY A 5 22.53 0.78 4.63
C GLY A 5 21.41 -0.26 4.51
N ALA A 6 21.00 -0.85 5.64
CA ALA A 6 19.80 -1.67 5.67
C ALA A 6 18.66 -0.84 5.08
N ARG A 7 18.06 -1.31 3.98
CA ARG A 7 16.88 -0.68 3.40
C ARG A 7 15.82 -0.63 4.51
N ARG A 8 15.47 0.57 4.98
CA ARG A 8 14.35 0.77 5.90
C ARG A 8 13.04 0.62 5.11
N GLY A 9 12.08 -0.12 5.65
CA GLY A 9 10.76 -0.29 5.03
C GLY A 9 10.55 -1.57 4.24
N LEU A 10 9.54 -1.52 3.36
CA LEU A 10 9.11 -2.63 2.53
C LEU A 10 10.25 -3.11 1.63
N ASP A 11 10.50 -4.42 1.66
CA ASP A 11 11.48 -5.09 0.80
C ASP A 11 10.74 -6.15 -0.03
N PRO A 12 10.65 -6.02 -1.36
CA PRO A 12 9.86 -6.92 -2.18
C PRO A 12 10.30 -8.39 -2.07
N VAL A 13 11.59 -8.65 -1.87
CA VAL A 13 12.12 -10.03 -1.75
C VAL A 13 11.67 -10.75 -0.47
N ARG A 14 11.08 -10.01 0.47
CA ARG A 14 10.52 -10.53 1.72
C ARG A 14 9.00 -10.69 1.64
N ALA A 15 8.33 -10.15 0.62
CA ALA A 15 6.91 -10.38 0.41
C ALA A 15 6.67 -11.79 -0.12
N ALA A 16 5.66 -12.46 0.42
CA ALA A 16 5.32 -13.83 0.10
C ALA A 16 3.83 -13.97 -0.24
N GLU A 17 3.52 -14.83 -1.20
CA GLU A 17 2.19 -15.40 -1.34
C GLU A 17 2.09 -16.59 -0.37
N VAL A 18 1.05 -16.59 0.47
CA VAL A 18 0.74 -17.68 1.40
C VAL A 18 -0.30 -18.57 0.77
N LEU A 19 0.05 -19.85 0.59
CA LEU A 19 -0.76 -20.85 -0.08
C LEU A 19 -1.18 -21.93 0.92
N VAL A 20 -2.48 -22.08 1.13
CA VAL A 20 -3.04 -23.06 2.07
C VAL A 20 -3.90 -24.03 1.28
N ARG A 21 -3.52 -25.31 1.24
CA ARG A 21 -4.36 -26.36 0.65
C ARG A 21 -5.39 -26.83 1.67
N ALA A 22 -6.65 -26.87 1.25
CA ALA A 22 -7.70 -27.49 2.03
C ALA A 22 -7.54 -29.02 2.02
N ALA A 23 -7.87 -29.67 3.13
CA ALA A 23 -7.94 -31.12 3.18
C ALA A 23 -9.12 -31.64 2.34
N GLY A 24 -8.85 -32.56 1.41
CA GLY A 24 -9.88 -33.20 0.56
C GLY A 24 -9.58 -33.18 -0.95
N PRO A 25 -10.45 -33.82 -1.76
CA PRO A 25 -10.21 -34.06 -3.19
C PRO A 25 -10.41 -32.84 -4.09
N ASP A 26 -10.86 -31.69 -3.55
CA ASP A 26 -11.14 -30.48 -4.32
C ASP A 26 -10.00 -29.44 -4.16
N PRO A 27 -9.05 -29.38 -5.11
CA PRO A 27 -7.95 -28.43 -5.08
C PRO A 27 -8.40 -26.96 -5.22
N ALA A 28 -9.64 -26.69 -5.67
CA ALA A 28 -10.18 -25.34 -5.80
C ALA A 28 -10.56 -24.70 -4.45
N ARG A 29 -10.58 -25.48 -3.36
CA ARG A 29 -10.84 -24.98 -1.98
C ARG A 29 -9.63 -24.39 -1.27
N GLY A 30 -8.47 -24.35 -1.92
CA GLY A 30 -7.27 -23.73 -1.34
C GLY A 30 -7.49 -22.25 -1.01
N ARG A 31 -6.97 -21.80 0.14
CA ARG A 31 -6.97 -20.39 0.52
C ARG A 31 -5.65 -19.75 0.15
N ARG A 32 -5.70 -18.47 -0.18
CA ARG A 32 -4.52 -17.68 -0.52
C ARG A 32 -4.54 -16.39 0.27
N GLY A 33 -3.36 -15.94 0.65
CA GLY A 33 -3.12 -14.67 1.30
C GLY A 33 -1.75 -14.12 0.92
N SER A 34 -1.40 -13.01 1.54
CA SER A 34 -0.08 -12.40 1.47
C SER A 34 0.62 -12.58 2.81
N GLY A 35 1.94 -12.46 2.82
CA GLY A 35 2.74 -12.49 4.02
C GLY A 35 4.05 -11.74 3.84
N TYR A 36 4.75 -11.53 4.95
CA TYR A 36 6.05 -10.86 4.94
C TYR A 36 7.05 -11.60 5.81
N ARG A 37 8.20 -11.96 5.24
CA ARG A 37 9.28 -12.66 5.94
C ARG A 37 9.94 -11.74 6.95
N VAL A 38 9.78 -11.99 8.23
CA VAL A 38 10.27 -11.16 9.35
C VAL A 38 11.58 -11.62 9.95
N GLY A 39 12.11 -12.77 9.52
CA GLY A 39 13.40 -13.26 9.97
C GLY A 39 13.96 -14.35 9.05
N PRO A 40 14.97 -15.11 9.51
CA PRO A 40 15.61 -16.13 8.69
C PRO A 40 14.64 -17.20 8.18
N ALA A 41 13.65 -17.58 8.99
CA ALA A 41 12.72 -18.65 8.68
C ALA A 41 11.28 -18.32 9.03
N PHE A 42 10.92 -17.06 9.25
CA PHE A 42 9.60 -16.70 9.77
C PHE A 42 8.87 -15.71 8.88
N VAL A 43 7.56 -15.92 8.71
CA VAL A 43 6.65 -15.10 7.90
C VAL A 43 5.44 -14.68 8.75
N LEU A 44 5.14 -13.39 8.77
CA LEU A 44 3.87 -12.87 9.29
C LEU A 44 2.80 -12.93 8.20
N THR A 45 1.57 -13.26 8.59
CA THR A 45 0.37 -13.21 7.74
C THR A 45 -0.87 -13.02 8.62
N ALA A 46 -2.05 -12.92 8.02
CA ALA A 46 -3.30 -12.84 8.76
C ALA A 46 -3.72 -14.23 9.26
N ALA A 47 -4.25 -14.33 10.49
CA ALA A 47 -4.60 -15.61 11.09
C ALA A 47 -5.70 -16.34 10.31
N HIS A 48 -6.70 -15.59 9.83
CA HIS A 48 -7.77 -16.19 9.06
C HIS A 48 -7.28 -16.77 7.73
N VAL A 49 -6.11 -16.41 7.19
CA VAL A 49 -5.57 -17.03 5.96
C VAL A 49 -5.25 -18.50 6.20
N VAL A 50 -4.67 -18.81 7.35
CA VAL A 50 -4.14 -20.15 7.68
C VAL A 50 -5.07 -20.97 8.58
N ARG A 51 -6.04 -20.34 9.24
CA ARG A 51 -7.11 -21.06 9.95
C ARG A 51 -8.19 -21.50 8.96
N THR A 52 -8.25 -22.79 8.66
CA THR A 52 -9.42 -23.41 8.05
C THR A 52 -10.47 -23.59 9.15
N GLY A 53 -11.75 -23.25 8.91
CA GLY A 53 -12.85 -23.50 9.85
C GLY A 53 -13.18 -25.01 10.03
N GLY A 54 -12.20 -25.88 9.82
CA GLY A 54 -12.27 -27.33 9.79
C GLY A 54 -10.94 -27.93 10.26
N PRO A 55 -10.61 -29.19 9.91
CA PRO A 55 -9.33 -29.78 10.30
C PRO A 55 -8.15 -28.91 9.80
N PRO A 56 -7.01 -28.94 10.50
CA PRO A 56 -5.83 -28.16 10.12
C PRO A 56 -5.48 -28.44 8.65
N PRO A 57 -5.03 -27.41 7.91
CA PRO A 57 -4.72 -27.59 6.50
C PRO A 57 -3.63 -28.65 6.33
N ASP A 58 -3.79 -29.50 5.31
CA ASP A 58 -2.83 -30.56 4.99
C ASP A 58 -1.45 -29.98 4.64
N GLU A 59 -1.42 -28.76 4.09
CA GLU A 59 -0.19 -28.14 3.65
C GLU A 59 -0.29 -26.60 3.61
N VAL A 60 0.68 -25.94 4.24
CA VAL A 60 0.92 -24.49 4.09
C VAL A 60 2.25 -24.32 3.36
N ARG A 61 2.25 -23.52 2.29
CA ARG A 61 3.45 -23.12 1.55
C ARG A 61 3.55 -21.60 1.50
N VAL A 62 4.78 -21.11 1.43
CA VAL A 62 5.08 -19.71 1.15
C VAL A 62 5.86 -19.63 -0.15
N ARG A 63 5.45 -18.73 -1.04
CA ARG A 63 6.06 -18.49 -2.35
C ARG A 63 6.58 -17.06 -2.42
N PHE A 64 7.86 -16.90 -2.73
CA PHE A 64 8.55 -15.61 -2.83
C PHE A 64 8.92 -15.32 -4.27
N GLU A 65 9.04 -14.04 -4.64
CA GLU A 65 9.36 -13.60 -6.01
C GLU A 65 8.51 -14.34 -7.05
N ALA A 66 7.21 -14.50 -6.75
CA ALA A 66 6.28 -15.28 -7.55
C ALA A 66 6.35 -14.92 -9.04
N ASP A 67 6.50 -15.94 -9.87
CA ASP A 67 6.57 -15.85 -11.33
C ASP A 67 7.73 -14.98 -11.86
N ARG A 68 8.80 -14.83 -11.06
CA ARG A 68 10.07 -14.17 -11.45
C ARG A 68 11.24 -15.17 -11.48
N ALA A 69 12.38 -14.73 -12.01
CA ALA A 69 13.57 -15.57 -12.19
C ALA A 69 14.09 -16.17 -10.86
N ASP A 70 13.93 -15.43 -9.76
CA ASP A 70 14.36 -15.84 -8.43
C ASP A 70 13.19 -16.43 -7.59
N GLU A 71 12.12 -16.89 -8.24
CA GLU A 71 10.99 -17.53 -7.55
C GLU A 71 11.49 -18.73 -6.72
N TRP A 72 11.00 -18.82 -5.49
CA TRP A 72 11.13 -20.05 -4.71
C TRP A 72 9.92 -20.27 -3.81
N THR A 73 9.65 -21.54 -3.54
CA THR A 73 8.55 -21.98 -2.67
C THR A 73 9.08 -22.92 -1.62
N ALA A 74 8.61 -22.78 -0.38
CA ALA A 74 8.94 -23.69 0.71
C ALA A 74 7.70 -24.08 1.51
N ALA A 75 7.74 -25.29 2.07
CA ALA A 75 6.78 -25.72 3.09
C ALA A 75 6.94 -24.86 4.35
N ALA A 76 5.82 -24.59 5.01
CA ALA A 76 5.78 -23.86 6.26
C ALA A 76 4.82 -24.52 7.26
N ARG A 77 5.05 -24.29 8.55
CA ARG A 77 4.14 -24.68 9.62
C ARG A 77 3.64 -23.46 10.37
N VAL A 78 2.40 -23.50 10.83
CA VAL A 78 1.83 -22.45 11.69
C VAL A 78 2.38 -22.62 13.09
N VAL A 79 3.12 -21.63 13.59
CA VAL A 79 3.63 -21.63 14.98
C VAL A 79 2.77 -20.80 15.92
N LEU A 80 2.03 -19.85 15.38
CA LEU A 80 1.06 -19.01 16.09
C LEU A 80 -0.05 -18.62 15.11
N ALA A 81 -1.30 -18.64 15.56
CA ALA A 81 -2.44 -18.10 14.83
C ALA A 81 -3.50 -17.59 15.81
N SER A 82 -3.53 -16.28 16.01
CA SER A 82 -4.49 -15.62 16.91
C SER A 82 -5.64 -15.03 16.11
N GLU A 83 -6.85 -15.53 16.36
CA GLU A 83 -8.07 -15.00 15.77
C GLU A 83 -8.41 -13.60 16.30
N LYS A 84 -8.13 -13.34 17.59
CA LYS A 84 -8.43 -12.05 18.23
C LYS A 84 -7.61 -10.90 17.64
N ALA A 85 -6.35 -11.16 17.32
CA ALA A 85 -5.45 -10.16 16.75
C ALA A 85 -5.29 -10.30 15.22
N ASP A 86 -6.02 -11.24 14.62
CA ASP A 86 -5.92 -11.70 13.23
C ASP A 86 -4.48 -11.76 12.69
N VAL A 87 -3.56 -12.29 13.49
CA VAL A 87 -2.14 -12.46 13.14
C VAL A 87 -1.70 -13.90 13.28
N ALA A 88 -0.95 -14.37 12.29
CA ALA A 88 -0.28 -15.65 12.32
C ALA A 88 1.22 -15.50 12.03
N LEU A 89 1.99 -16.37 12.66
CA LEU A 89 3.41 -16.55 12.41
C LEU A 89 3.62 -17.94 11.82
N LEU A 90 4.28 -17.99 10.67
CA LEU A 90 4.64 -19.22 9.98
C LEU A 90 6.15 -19.43 10.08
N GLU A 91 6.56 -20.67 10.32
CA GLU A 91 7.95 -21.10 10.23
C GLU A 91 8.17 -21.86 8.93
N ILE A 92 9.14 -21.42 8.15
CA ILE A 92 9.61 -22.07 6.92
C ILE A 92 10.39 -23.32 7.33
N THR A 93 9.87 -24.48 6.96
CA THR A 93 10.48 -25.80 7.25
C THR A 93 11.18 -26.40 6.04
N GLY A 94 10.87 -25.91 4.84
CA GLY A 94 11.55 -26.28 3.59
C GLY A 94 12.89 -25.56 3.38
N PRO A 95 13.66 -25.97 2.34
CA PRO A 95 14.94 -25.34 2.02
C PRO A 95 14.77 -23.88 1.58
N VAL A 96 15.62 -23.00 2.11
CA VAL A 96 15.73 -21.60 1.66
C VAL A 96 16.93 -21.50 0.70
N PRO A 97 16.76 -21.02 -0.55
CA PRO A 97 17.84 -20.93 -1.51
C PRO A 97 19.00 -20.01 -1.03
N PRO A 98 20.27 -20.34 -1.35
CA PRO A 98 21.42 -19.47 -1.11
C PRO A 98 21.37 -18.22 -2.01
N GLY A 99 21.91 -17.07 -1.56
CA GLY A 99 22.01 -15.83 -2.37
C GLY A 99 21.38 -14.59 -1.72
N VAL A 100 20.82 -13.68 -2.53
CA VAL A 100 20.12 -12.44 -2.08
C VAL A 100 18.96 -12.74 -1.11
N HIS A 101 18.41 -13.95 -1.16
CA HIS A 101 17.38 -14.45 -0.24
C HIS A 101 17.92 -15.13 1.03
N ALA A 102 19.24 -15.35 1.12
CA ALA A 102 19.90 -16.02 2.24
C ALA A 102 20.58 -15.06 3.22
N VAL A 103 20.85 -13.81 2.83
CA VAL A 103 21.31 -12.79 3.78
C VAL A 103 20.14 -12.54 4.73
N PRO A 104 20.26 -12.85 6.04
CA PRO A 104 19.18 -12.60 6.97
C PRO A 104 18.95 -11.10 7.05
N ALA A 105 17.92 -10.60 6.37
CA ALA A 105 17.38 -9.31 6.71
C ALA A 105 16.94 -9.42 8.17
N GLY A 106 17.47 -8.53 9.02
CA GLY A 106 17.04 -8.45 10.40
C GLY A 106 15.51 -8.29 10.50
N PRO A 107 14.95 -8.47 11.70
CA PRO A 107 13.55 -8.17 11.91
C PRO A 107 13.22 -6.75 11.45
N PRO A 108 12.00 -6.52 10.92
CA PRO A 108 11.60 -5.18 10.54
C PRO A 108 11.53 -4.30 11.79
N ALA A 109 11.66 -2.98 11.61
CA ALA A 109 11.26 -2.04 12.64
C ALA A 109 9.74 -2.02 12.75
N TYR A 110 9.21 -1.94 13.96
CA TYR A 110 7.77 -1.90 14.23
C TYR A 110 7.36 -0.50 14.69
N GLY A 111 6.23 -0.03 14.16
CA GLY A 111 5.70 1.29 14.46
C GLY A 111 4.40 1.22 15.27
N ALA A 112 4.16 2.24 16.09
CA ALA A 112 2.88 2.48 16.75
C ALA A 112 2.12 3.56 15.99
N VAL A 113 0.81 3.36 15.80
CA VAL A 113 -0.06 4.37 15.21
C VAL A 113 -0.71 5.13 16.35
N PRO A 114 -0.64 6.47 16.42
CA PRO A 114 -1.29 7.22 17.49
C PRO A 114 -2.82 7.05 17.45
N ASP A 115 -3.54 7.38 18.54
CA ASP A 115 -5.01 7.47 18.53
C ASP A 115 -5.40 8.96 18.43
N THR A 116 -5.01 9.59 17.33
CA THR A 116 -5.17 11.01 17.02
C THR A 116 -5.81 11.20 15.66
N ASP A 117 -6.33 12.40 15.38
CA ASP A 117 -6.96 12.75 14.09
C ASP A 117 -5.88 13.00 13.02
N ASP A 118 -5.29 11.91 12.54
CA ASP A 118 -4.19 11.94 11.57
C ASP A 118 -4.48 11.08 10.34
N LEU A 119 -3.85 11.49 9.22
CA LEU A 119 -3.79 10.73 7.98
C LEU A 119 -2.33 10.37 7.68
N LEU A 120 -2.00 9.07 7.74
CA LEU A 120 -0.62 8.60 7.59
C LEU A 120 -0.39 7.94 6.23
N PRO A 121 0.62 8.35 5.42
CA PRO A 121 0.96 7.66 4.18
C PRO A 121 1.33 6.21 4.45
N CYS A 122 0.83 5.29 3.64
CA CYS A 122 1.10 3.87 3.80
C CYS A 122 1.37 3.15 2.48
N SER A 123 2.09 2.04 2.58
CA SER A 123 2.26 1.09 1.49
C SER A 123 2.10 -0.36 1.96
N ALA A 124 1.54 -1.21 1.11
CA ALA A 124 1.48 -2.65 1.32
C ALA A 124 1.74 -3.38 0.00
N LEU A 125 2.49 -4.48 0.04
CA LEU A 125 2.73 -5.35 -1.10
C LEU A 125 2.07 -6.70 -0.84
N GLY A 126 1.19 -7.12 -1.75
CA GLY A 126 0.50 -8.40 -1.66
C GLY A 126 0.04 -8.92 -3.02
N PHE A 127 -0.77 -9.97 -2.99
CA PHE A 127 -1.16 -10.72 -4.19
C PHE A 127 -2.70 -10.78 -4.27
N PRO A 128 -3.39 -9.69 -4.65
CA PRO A 128 -4.84 -9.63 -4.74
C PRO A 128 -5.39 -10.26 -6.03
N ARG A 129 -6.64 -10.71 -5.99
CA ARG A 129 -7.30 -11.41 -7.11
C ARG A 129 -7.38 -10.59 -8.38
N PHE A 130 -7.57 -9.28 -8.32
CA PHE A 130 -7.65 -8.44 -9.53
C PHE A 130 -6.34 -8.40 -10.34
N LYS A 131 -5.23 -8.91 -9.77
CA LYS A 131 -3.96 -9.12 -10.48
C LYS A 131 -3.81 -10.51 -11.07
N LEU A 132 -4.84 -11.37 -11.00
CA LEU A 132 -4.88 -12.67 -11.65
C LEU A 132 -4.95 -12.47 -13.17
N ARG A 133 -4.07 -13.15 -13.90
CA ARG A 133 -3.94 -13.09 -15.35
C ARG A 133 -3.80 -14.48 -15.93
N GLU A 134 -4.23 -14.65 -17.17
CA GLU A 134 -3.89 -15.82 -17.96
C GLU A 134 -2.43 -15.73 -18.40
N ASP A 135 -1.66 -16.78 -18.14
CA ASP A 135 -0.39 -17.03 -18.80
C ASP A 135 -0.65 -17.90 -20.03
N ARG A 136 -0.64 -17.26 -21.20
CA ARG A 136 -0.84 -17.94 -22.49
C ARG A 136 0.40 -18.69 -22.96
N MET A 137 1.57 -18.42 -22.37
CA MET A 137 2.84 -19.02 -22.75
C MET A 137 3.07 -20.34 -22.01
N ARG A 138 2.51 -20.51 -20.81
CA ARG A 138 2.47 -21.78 -20.08
C ARG A 138 1.08 -22.41 -20.15
N ARG A 139 1.01 -23.63 -20.64
CA ARG A 139 -0.23 -24.44 -20.64
C ARG A 139 -0.17 -25.49 -19.54
N LEU A 140 -1.32 -25.77 -18.95
CA LEU A 140 -1.52 -26.93 -18.08
C LEU A 140 -1.57 -28.21 -18.93
N ASP A 141 -1.50 -29.37 -18.28
CA ASP A 141 -1.51 -30.69 -18.94
C ASP A 141 -2.77 -30.93 -19.79
N ASP A 142 -3.87 -30.27 -19.45
CA ASP A 142 -5.15 -30.29 -20.19
C ASP A 142 -5.20 -29.32 -21.38
N GLY A 143 -4.10 -28.60 -21.64
CA GLY A 143 -3.97 -27.65 -22.74
C GLY A 143 -4.56 -26.26 -22.48
N SER A 144 -5.19 -26.04 -21.32
CA SER A 144 -5.69 -24.72 -20.91
C SER A 144 -4.54 -23.76 -20.54
N PRO A 145 -4.70 -22.44 -20.71
CA PRO A 145 -3.70 -21.48 -20.26
C PRO A 145 -3.57 -21.54 -18.74
N SER A 146 -2.34 -21.58 -18.24
CA SER A 146 -2.11 -21.46 -16.80
C SER A 146 -2.48 -20.06 -16.33
N GLN A 147 -2.62 -19.89 -15.02
CA GLN A 147 -2.94 -18.60 -14.42
C GLN A 147 -1.86 -18.21 -13.42
N TYR A 148 -1.51 -16.93 -13.41
CA TYR A 148 -0.58 -16.35 -12.44
C TYR A 148 -1.21 -15.12 -11.81
N ARG A 149 -0.77 -14.82 -10.59
CA ARG A 149 -1.22 -13.64 -9.87
C ARG A 149 -0.04 -12.71 -9.66
N ASP A 150 -0.10 -11.55 -10.29
CA ASP A 150 0.94 -10.54 -10.15
C ASP A 150 0.85 -9.87 -8.77
N SER A 151 1.97 -9.30 -8.36
CA SER A 151 2.03 -8.50 -7.13
C SER A 151 1.28 -7.18 -7.31
N CYS A 152 0.75 -6.66 -6.21
CA CYS A 152 0.17 -5.34 -6.11
C CYS A 152 0.87 -4.56 -5.01
N HIS A 153 1.61 -3.53 -5.40
CA HIS A 153 2.06 -2.49 -4.49
C HIS A 153 0.94 -1.47 -4.32
N ALA A 154 0.18 -1.58 -3.23
CA ALA A 154 -0.87 -0.64 -2.88
C ALA A 154 -0.29 0.51 -2.06
N THR A 155 -0.43 1.73 -2.55
CA THR A 155 -0.04 2.97 -1.86
C THR A 155 -1.29 3.78 -1.54
N GLY A 156 -1.31 4.43 -0.38
CA GLY A 156 -2.50 5.14 0.09
C GLY A 156 -2.30 5.84 1.42
N MET A 157 -3.42 6.09 2.10
CA MET A 157 -3.45 6.75 3.41
C MET A 157 -4.12 5.85 4.45
N ILE A 158 -3.58 5.83 5.66
CA ILE A 158 -4.25 5.31 6.86
C ILE A 158 -5.11 6.44 7.42
N SER A 159 -6.42 6.19 7.56
CA SER A 159 -7.30 7.01 8.38
C SER A 159 -7.31 6.48 9.81
N VAL A 160 -6.58 7.15 10.70
CA VAL A 160 -6.28 6.65 12.05
C VAL A 160 -7.53 6.47 12.90
N LEU A 161 -8.48 7.39 12.78
CA LEU A 161 -9.74 7.37 13.55
C LEU A 161 -10.88 6.62 12.84
N SER A 162 -10.65 6.05 11.66
CA SER A 162 -11.59 5.10 11.06
C SER A 162 -11.57 3.77 11.82
N ASN A 163 -12.67 3.01 11.77
CA ASN A 163 -12.79 1.66 12.35
C ASN A 163 -12.46 1.52 13.85
N ARG A 164 -12.50 2.61 14.63
CA ARG A 164 -12.14 2.61 16.07
C ARG A 164 -12.88 1.58 16.92
N ARG A 165 -14.15 1.30 16.61
CA ARG A 165 -14.93 0.27 17.32
C ARG A 165 -14.35 -1.13 17.11
N GLU A 166 -13.90 -1.41 15.88
CA GLU A 166 -13.29 -2.69 15.53
C GLU A 166 -11.81 -2.76 15.96
N GLY A 167 -11.16 -1.60 16.09
CA GLY A 167 -9.76 -1.49 16.48
C GLY A 167 -8.79 -1.75 15.33
N THR A 168 -9.28 -1.70 14.09
CA THR A 168 -8.48 -1.81 12.86
C THR A 168 -8.15 -0.42 12.30
N LEU A 169 -7.16 -0.36 11.41
CA LEU A 169 -6.88 0.81 10.56
C LEU A 169 -7.71 0.69 9.28
N GLU A 170 -8.17 1.81 8.76
CA GLU A 170 -8.68 1.90 7.38
C GLU A 170 -7.56 2.37 6.46
N LEU A 171 -7.29 1.61 5.40
CA LEU A 171 -6.39 1.99 4.32
C LEU A 171 -7.22 2.48 3.14
N ALA A 172 -7.11 3.77 2.83
CA ALA A 172 -7.65 4.37 1.63
C ALA A 172 -6.63 4.24 0.48
N VAL A 173 -6.91 3.36 -0.47
CA VAL A 173 -6.05 3.05 -1.62
C VAL A 173 -6.80 3.25 -2.94
N GLY A 174 -6.06 3.33 -4.05
CA GLY A 174 -6.66 3.33 -5.39
C GLY A 174 -7.51 2.08 -5.61
N PRO A 175 -8.80 2.20 -6.00
CA PRO A 175 -9.66 1.06 -6.20
C PRO A 175 -9.24 0.28 -7.47
N PRO A 176 -9.43 -1.05 -7.51
CA PRO A 176 -9.33 -1.82 -8.75
C PRO A 176 -10.30 -1.28 -9.81
N ALA A 177 -9.86 -1.23 -11.07
CA ALA A 177 -10.64 -0.67 -12.18
C ALA A 177 -11.89 -1.51 -12.54
N ALA A 178 -11.92 -2.80 -12.19
CA ALA A 178 -13.04 -3.68 -12.44
C ALA A 178 -13.23 -4.70 -11.30
N ASP A 179 -14.49 -5.01 -11.00
CA ASP A 179 -14.92 -6.10 -10.13
C ASP A 179 -15.81 -7.06 -10.95
N PRO A 180 -15.21 -7.95 -11.77
CA PRO A 180 -15.96 -8.80 -12.69
C PRO A 180 -16.73 -9.93 -11.97
N GLU A 181 -16.43 -10.20 -10.71
CA GLU A 181 -17.00 -11.31 -9.92
C GLU A 181 -17.69 -10.78 -8.66
N PRO A 182 -19.01 -10.49 -8.70
CA PRO A 182 -19.73 -9.85 -7.59
C PRO A 182 -19.77 -10.69 -6.30
N ASP A 183 -19.40 -11.97 -6.35
CA ASP A 183 -19.37 -12.86 -5.18
C ASP A 183 -17.98 -12.98 -4.53
N ARG A 184 -16.93 -12.41 -5.14
CA ARG A 184 -15.55 -12.50 -4.63
C ARG A 184 -14.85 -11.16 -4.62
N SER A 185 -14.31 -10.76 -3.46
CA SER A 185 -13.55 -9.51 -3.38
C SER A 185 -12.40 -9.47 -4.40
N PRO A 186 -12.24 -8.37 -5.17
CA PRO A 186 -11.08 -8.19 -6.02
C PRO A 186 -9.76 -8.16 -5.22
N TRP A 187 -9.84 -7.84 -3.93
CA TRP A 187 -8.71 -7.83 -2.99
C TRP A 187 -8.45 -9.18 -2.31
N GLU A 188 -9.25 -10.21 -2.61
CA GLU A 188 -9.00 -11.55 -2.06
C GLU A 188 -7.55 -11.96 -2.32
N GLY A 189 -6.82 -12.37 -1.28
CA GLY A 189 -5.39 -12.67 -1.31
C GLY A 189 -4.47 -11.54 -0.84
N MET A 190 -4.98 -10.31 -0.66
CA MET A 190 -4.23 -9.21 -0.06
C MET A 190 -4.04 -9.38 1.46
N SER A 191 -4.96 -10.07 2.13
CA SER A 191 -4.91 -10.30 3.57
C SER A 191 -3.59 -10.94 4.01
N GLY A 192 -2.98 -10.38 5.06
CA GLY A 192 -1.67 -10.71 5.59
C GLY A 192 -0.52 -9.90 4.99
N ALA A 193 -0.76 -9.05 3.99
CA ALA A 193 0.24 -8.11 3.50
C ALA A 193 0.66 -7.14 4.63
N ALA A 194 1.96 -6.94 4.79
CA ALA A 194 2.50 -6.00 5.77
C ALA A 194 2.20 -4.56 5.33
N VAL A 195 1.65 -3.78 6.27
CA VAL A 195 1.36 -2.35 6.10
C VAL A 195 2.51 -1.55 6.69
N TRP A 196 3.08 -0.69 5.86
CA TRP A 196 4.25 0.12 6.20
C TRP A 196 3.91 1.60 6.27
N HIS A 197 4.51 2.28 7.24
CA HIS A 197 4.54 3.72 7.34
C HIS A 197 5.93 4.15 7.85
N ASP A 198 6.55 5.13 7.18
CA ASP A 198 7.89 5.65 7.49
C ASP A 198 8.95 4.57 7.76
N GLY A 199 8.98 3.53 6.92
CA GLY A 199 9.94 2.44 7.04
C GLY A 199 9.70 1.46 8.20
N THR A 200 8.58 1.59 8.92
CA THR A 200 8.17 0.69 10.01
C THR A 200 6.91 -0.10 9.65
N LEU A 201 6.81 -1.33 10.14
CA LEU A 201 5.62 -2.17 10.01
C LEU A 201 4.62 -1.74 11.10
N VAL A 202 3.47 -1.23 10.67
CA VAL A 202 2.41 -0.69 11.56
C VAL A 202 1.17 -1.57 11.62
N GLY A 203 1.00 -2.48 10.67
CA GLY A 203 -0.13 -3.41 10.65
C GLY A 203 -0.04 -4.52 9.61
N LEU A 204 -1.07 -5.34 9.54
CA LEU A 204 -1.28 -6.35 8.51
C LEU A 204 -2.67 -6.15 7.90
N VAL A 205 -2.79 -6.18 6.57
CA VAL A 205 -4.11 -6.16 5.91
C VAL A 205 -4.93 -7.35 6.41
N SER A 206 -6.14 -7.12 6.88
CA SER A 206 -7.02 -8.17 7.44
C SER A 206 -8.20 -8.43 6.52
N ALA A 207 -8.97 -7.40 6.17
CA ALA A 207 -10.23 -7.56 5.47
C ALA A 207 -10.46 -6.52 4.38
N HIS A 208 -11.39 -6.84 3.50
CA HIS A 208 -12.00 -5.90 2.57
C HIS A 208 -13.51 -6.01 2.70
N HIS A 209 -14.12 -5.05 3.39
CA HIS A 209 -15.57 -4.91 3.48
C HIS A 209 -16.04 -4.16 2.24
N ARG A 210 -16.66 -4.88 1.30
CA ARG A 210 -17.14 -4.31 0.03
C ARG A 210 -18.04 -3.09 0.21
N THR A 211 -18.81 -3.05 1.29
CA THR A 211 -19.69 -1.93 1.64
C THR A 211 -18.96 -0.63 1.94
N ASP A 212 -17.69 -0.71 2.32
CA ASP A 212 -16.85 0.47 2.62
C ASP A 212 -16.25 1.04 1.32
N GLY A 213 -16.33 0.28 0.24
CA GLY A 213 -15.89 0.65 -1.10
C GLY A 213 -14.64 -0.09 -1.55
N LEU A 214 -14.48 -0.23 -2.87
CA LEU A 214 -13.38 -0.99 -3.49
C LEU A 214 -11.98 -0.40 -3.24
N GLY A 215 -11.88 0.81 -2.69
CA GLY A 215 -10.63 1.46 -2.30
C GLY A 215 -10.43 1.53 -0.79
N ARG A 216 -11.10 0.67 -0.01
CA ARG A 216 -11.01 0.62 1.45
C ARG A 216 -10.63 -0.78 1.93
N LEU A 217 -9.50 -0.88 2.61
CA LEU A 217 -9.04 -2.12 3.25
C LEU A 217 -8.95 -1.90 4.76
N ALA A 218 -9.26 -2.93 5.53
CA ALA A 218 -8.99 -2.95 6.96
C ALA A 218 -7.60 -3.57 7.21
N ALA A 219 -6.90 -3.07 8.22
CA ALA A 219 -5.65 -3.67 8.70
C ALA A 219 -5.64 -3.76 10.23
N VAL A 220 -5.19 -4.90 10.77
CA VAL A 220 -4.93 -5.00 12.21
C VAL A 220 -3.69 -4.21 12.60
N ARG A 221 -3.73 -3.57 13.76
CA ARG A 221 -2.65 -2.73 14.27
C ARG A 221 -1.63 -3.53 15.07
N VAL A 222 -0.34 -3.24 14.89
CA VAL A 222 0.74 -3.87 15.65
C VAL A 222 0.66 -3.52 17.14
N ASP A 223 0.36 -2.26 17.49
CA ASP A 223 0.25 -1.81 18.88
C ASP A 223 -0.83 -2.57 19.68
N ARG A 224 -1.94 -2.93 19.04
CA ARG A 224 -3.01 -3.72 19.63
C ARG A 224 -2.63 -5.17 19.91
N TRP A 225 -1.57 -5.71 19.31
CA TRP A 225 -1.13 -7.07 19.62
C TRP A 225 -0.76 -7.24 21.09
N TYR A 226 -0.23 -6.20 21.73
CA TYR A 226 0.14 -6.24 23.15
C TYR A 226 -1.08 -6.38 24.09
N ASP A 227 -2.25 -5.90 23.66
CA ASP A 227 -3.50 -6.02 24.41
C ASP A 227 -4.24 -7.33 24.11
N LEU A 228 -4.11 -7.82 22.87
CA LEU A 228 -4.94 -8.92 22.34
C LEU A 228 -4.28 -10.30 22.45
N LEU A 229 -2.94 -10.36 22.48
CA LEU A 229 -2.20 -11.62 22.50
C LEU A 229 -1.86 -12.05 23.93
N PRO A 230 -1.96 -13.36 24.23
CA PRO A 230 -1.35 -13.94 25.43
C PRO A 230 0.17 -13.68 25.48
N ARG A 231 0.74 -13.65 26.69
CA ARG A 231 2.19 -13.46 26.88
C ARG A 231 3.05 -14.49 26.14
N THR A 232 2.58 -15.74 26.03
CA THR A 232 3.26 -16.80 25.28
C THR A 232 3.37 -16.48 23.80
N ASP A 233 2.33 -15.87 23.25
CA ASP A 233 2.21 -15.55 21.83
C ASP A 233 3.06 -14.31 21.49
N LEU A 234 3.04 -13.29 22.37
CA LEU A 234 3.96 -12.16 22.28
C LEU A 234 5.42 -12.61 22.34
N ALA A 235 5.76 -13.55 23.23
CA ALA A 235 7.11 -14.08 23.32
C ALA A 235 7.59 -14.77 22.03
N LEU A 236 6.68 -15.42 21.29
CA LEU A 236 7.00 -15.98 19.97
C LEU A 236 7.27 -14.88 18.94
N LEU A 237 6.44 -13.84 18.88
CA LEU A 237 6.65 -12.70 17.98
C LEU A 237 7.93 -11.94 18.32
N GLN A 238 8.23 -11.73 19.60
CA GLN A 238 9.47 -11.09 20.05
C GLN A 238 10.70 -11.89 19.61
N ARG A 239 10.68 -13.20 19.85
CA ARG A 239 11.82 -14.09 19.54
C ARG A 239 12.05 -14.25 18.04
N HIS A 240 10.99 -14.37 17.26
CA HIS A 240 11.08 -14.85 15.87
C HIS A 240 10.77 -13.79 14.82
N ALA A 241 9.98 -12.79 15.17
CA ALA A 241 9.65 -11.65 14.31
C ALA A 241 10.37 -10.35 14.74
N GLY A 242 11.01 -10.33 15.91
CA GLY A 242 11.69 -9.15 16.46
C GLY A 242 10.73 -8.05 16.89
N LEU A 243 9.50 -8.41 17.24
CA LEU A 243 8.56 -7.49 17.88
C LEU A 243 9.21 -6.94 19.18
N PRO A 244 9.10 -5.64 19.48
CA PRO A 244 9.65 -5.10 20.71
C PRO A 244 9.06 -5.73 21.99
N ALA A 245 9.75 -5.54 23.12
CA ALA A 245 9.34 -6.14 24.38
C ALA A 245 8.03 -5.53 24.90
N THR A 246 7.84 -4.24 24.68
CA THR A 246 6.67 -3.49 25.11
C THR A 246 6.14 -2.58 24.00
N ALA A 247 4.86 -2.20 24.08
CA ALA A 247 4.26 -1.25 23.15
C ALA A 247 4.97 0.12 23.15
N ALA A 248 5.56 0.53 24.29
CA ALA A 248 6.30 1.79 24.40
C ALA A 248 7.63 1.79 23.62
N ASP A 249 8.15 0.61 23.27
CA ASP A 249 9.37 0.46 22.48
C ASP A 249 9.10 0.47 20.96
N LEU A 250 7.83 0.58 20.55
CA LEU A 250 7.48 0.79 19.15
C LEU A 250 7.92 2.18 18.70
N THR A 251 8.35 2.30 17.44
CA THR A 251 8.66 3.61 16.86
C THR A 251 7.35 4.39 16.71
N PRO A 252 7.19 5.58 17.33
CA PRO A 252 5.99 6.37 17.13
C PRO A 252 5.87 6.73 15.64
N ALA A 253 4.71 6.52 15.05
CA ALA A 253 4.43 7.06 13.73
C ALA A 253 4.44 8.59 13.84
N ASP A 254 5.37 9.22 13.14
CA ASP A 254 5.45 10.67 13.07
C ASP A 254 4.53 11.13 11.92
N PRO A 255 3.41 11.82 12.19
CA PRO A 255 2.58 12.39 11.12
C PRO A 255 3.36 13.43 10.28
N THR A 256 4.52 13.89 10.78
CA THR A 256 5.43 14.83 10.13
C THR A 256 6.77 14.22 9.69
N GLY A 257 6.94 12.89 9.81
CA GLY A 257 8.21 12.17 9.59
C GLY A 257 8.80 12.38 8.19
N PRO A 258 10.14 12.36 8.05
CA PRO A 258 10.83 12.75 6.83
C PRO A 258 10.66 11.68 5.74
N THR A 259 9.63 11.85 4.93
CA THR A 259 9.48 11.14 3.66
C THR A 259 10.73 11.35 2.81
N GLY A 260 11.46 10.27 2.54
CA GLY A 260 12.41 10.23 1.45
C GLY A 260 11.66 10.57 0.16
N ARG A 261 11.94 11.77 -0.37
CA ARG A 261 11.22 12.44 -1.47
C ARG A 261 9.73 12.63 -1.18
N THR A 262 9.41 13.85 -0.77
CA THR A 262 8.09 14.48 -0.67
C THR A 262 7.16 13.99 -1.79
N ALA A 263 6.36 12.96 -1.50
CA ALA A 263 5.04 12.91 -2.10
C ALA A 263 4.27 14.08 -1.44
N PRO A 264 3.64 14.97 -2.21
CA PRO A 264 2.91 16.08 -1.68
C PRO A 264 1.77 15.49 -0.86
N GLY A 265 1.50 16.06 0.32
CA GLY A 265 0.26 15.74 1.01
C GLY A 265 -0.90 15.95 0.04
N SER A 266 -1.83 14.99 -0.04
CA SER A 266 -2.98 15.06 -0.95
C SER A 266 -3.62 16.45 -0.89
N LEU A 267 -4.00 16.96 -2.05
CA LEU A 267 -4.67 18.24 -2.25
C LEU A 267 -6.20 18.08 -2.32
N ALA A 268 -6.71 16.88 -2.10
CA ALA A 268 -8.13 16.56 -2.17
C ALA A 268 -9.00 17.20 -1.07
N HIS A 269 -8.40 17.83 -0.07
CA HIS A 269 -9.06 18.63 0.98
C HIS A 269 -9.13 20.12 0.65
N LEU A 270 -8.47 20.60 -0.42
CA LEU A 270 -8.49 22.02 -0.76
C LEU A 270 -9.90 22.49 -1.14
N PRO A 271 -10.29 23.72 -0.74
CA PRO A 271 -11.55 24.33 -1.19
C PRO A 271 -11.65 24.47 -2.71
N ASP A 272 -12.83 24.26 -3.27
CA ASP A 272 -13.08 24.39 -4.72
C ASP A 272 -13.04 25.85 -5.24
N ASN A 273 -13.04 26.81 -4.32
CA ASN A 273 -13.18 28.24 -4.57
C ASN A 273 -11.93 29.06 -4.21
N LEU A 274 -10.76 28.42 -4.12
CA LEU A 274 -9.51 29.10 -3.78
C LEU A 274 -9.23 30.31 -4.68
N PRO A 275 -8.88 31.49 -4.11
CA PRO A 275 -8.58 32.67 -4.89
C PRO A 275 -7.19 32.57 -5.53
N LEU A 276 -7.00 33.30 -6.63
CA LEU A 276 -5.76 33.27 -7.43
C LEU A 276 -4.49 33.49 -6.60
N ARG A 277 -4.54 34.37 -5.58
CA ARG A 277 -3.42 34.64 -4.69
C ARG A 277 -2.92 33.40 -3.93
N GLU A 278 -3.80 32.46 -3.60
CA GLU A 278 -3.41 31.24 -2.87
C GLU A 278 -2.72 30.26 -3.82
N LEU A 279 -3.18 30.23 -5.07
CA LEU A 279 -2.67 29.35 -6.13
C LEU A 279 -1.45 29.91 -6.86
N ASP A 280 -1.04 31.16 -6.62
CA ASP A 280 -0.05 31.87 -7.44
C ASP A 280 1.32 31.16 -7.48
N GLY A 281 1.75 30.61 -6.35
CA GLY A 281 2.98 29.83 -6.22
C GLY A 281 2.95 28.55 -7.05
N LEU A 282 1.89 27.75 -6.91
CA LEU A 282 1.69 26.52 -7.70
C LEU A 282 1.54 26.82 -9.20
N VAL A 283 0.79 27.86 -9.57
CA VAL A 283 0.70 28.34 -10.96
C VAL A 283 2.09 28.71 -11.48
N GLY A 284 2.89 29.43 -10.68
CA GLY A 284 4.26 29.79 -11.01
C GLY A 284 5.14 28.58 -11.29
N ALA A 285 5.15 27.60 -10.38
CA ALA A 285 5.92 26.39 -10.55
C ALA A 285 5.49 25.57 -11.77
N LEU A 286 4.18 25.40 -11.98
CA LEU A 286 3.65 24.67 -13.13
C LEU A 286 4.02 25.35 -14.44
N THR A 287 3.87 26.68 -14.55
CA THR A 287 4.22 27.41 -15.78
C THR A 287 5.71 27.36 -16.14
N ALA A 288 6.58 26.99 -15.20
CA ALA A 288 8.01 26.83 -15.43
C ALA A 288 8.39 25.43 -15.98
N LEU A 289 7.45 24.48 -16.00
CA LEU A 289 7.70 23.12 -16.47
C LEU A 289 7.55 23.01 -18.00
N PRO A 290 8.50 22.38 -18.71
CA PRO A 290 8.41 22.11 -20.14
C PRO A 290 7.06 21.47 -20.56
N THR A 291 6.63 20.45 -19.83
CA THR A 291 5.39 19.68 -20.02
C THR A 291 4.13 20.53 -19.95
N VAL A 292 4.16 21.61 -19.16
CA VAL A 292 3.03 22.55 -19.01
C VAL A 292 3.14 23.70 -20.01
N SER A 293 4.36 24.13 -20.31
CA SER A 293 4.62 25.22 -21.27
C SER A 293 4.30 24.83 -22.72
N ASP A 294 4.41 23.55 -23.06
CA ASP A 294 3.98 23.01 -24.35
C ASP A 294 2.51 22.57 -24.30
N ARG A 295 1.69 23.16 -25.19
CA ARG A 295 0.24 22.88 -25.21
C ARG A 295 -0.11 21.46 -25.64
N THR A 296 0.71 20.85 -26.49
CA THR A 296 0.47 19.49 -26.98
C THR A 296 0.72 18.50 -25.85
N THR A 297 1.82 18.68 -25.12
CA THR A 297 2.15 17.87 -23.95
C THR A 297 1.15 18.08 -22.82
N LEU A 298 0.75 19.33 -22.55
CA LEU A 298 -0.27 19.63 -21.54
C LEU A 298 -1.62 18.99 -21.89
N ALA A 299 -2.04 19.00 -23.16
CA ALA A 299 -3.28 18.33 -23.59
C ALA A 299 -3.23 16.81 -23.39
N LEU A 300 -2.07 16.18 -23.60
CA LEU A 300 -1.87 14.75 -23.34
C LEU A 300 -1.97 14.44 -21.84
N VAL A 301 -1.38 15.28 -20.99
CA VAL A 301 -1.48 15.17 -19.52
C VAL A 301 -2.93 15.33 -19.06
N LEU A 302 -3.65 16.33 -19.56
CA LEU A 302 -5.05 16.52 -19.20
C LEU A 302 -5.94 15.34 -19.65
N GLY A 303 -5.63 14.76 -20.81
CA GLY A 303 -6.33 13.57 -21.31
C GLY A 303 -6.04 12.29 -20.52
N SER A 304 -4.90 12.20 -19.82
CA SER A 304 -4.52 11.03 -19.03
C SER A 304 -5.07 11.02 -17.61
N ILE A 305 -5.45 12.20 -17.07
CA ILE A 305 -5.99 12.30 -15.71
C ILE A 305 -7.50 12.09 -15.66
N ASP A 306 -8.26 12.84 -16.45
CA ASP A 306 -9.72 12.76 -16.47
C ASP A 306 -10.29 13.44 -17.75
N PRO A 307 -11.09 12.73 -18.56
CA PRO A 307 -11.62 13.26 -19.82
C PRO A 307 -12.58 14.44 -19.62
N VAL A 308 -13.24 14.55 -18.47
CA VAL A 308 -14.10 15.70 -18.11
C VAL A 308 -13.24 16.93 -17.83
N ILE A 309 -12.11 16.78 -17.14
CA ILE A 309 -11.16 17.89 -16.92
C ILE A 309 -10.61 18.41 -18.25
N ALA A 310 -10.19 17.51 -19.14
CA ALA A 310 -9.69 17.89 -20.46
C ALA A 310 -10.73 18.65 -21.30
N ALA A 311 -12.01 18.28 -21.18
CA ALA A 311 -13.12 18.93 -21.88
C ALA A 311 -13.52 20.29 -21.27
N MET A 312 -13.45 20.41 -19.94
CA MET A 312 -13.92 21.58 -19.19
C MET A 312 -12.84 22.61 -18.89
N SER A 313 -11.57 22.27 -19.12
CA SER A 313 -10.45 23.19 -18.93
C SER A 313 -10.52 24.35 -19.94
N PRO A 314 -10.37 25.61 -19.47
CA PRO A 314 -10.26 26.75 -20.37
C PRO A 314 -9.14 26.57 -21.40
N ARG A 315 -9.26 27.25 -22.54
CA ARG A 315 -8.23 27.28 -23.59
C ARG A 315 -7.83 28.72 -23.87
N SER A 316 -7.20 29.33 -22.89
CA SER A 316 -6.69 30.70 -22.98
C SER A 316 -5.45 30.75 -23.90
N PRO A 317 -5.28 31.79 -24.73
CA PRO A 317 -4.04 32.00 -25.47
C PRO A 317 -2.82 32.29 -24.56
N ALA A 318 -3.06 32.79 -23.35
CA ALA A 318 -2.01 33.09 -22.38
C ALA A 318 -1.84 31.93 -21.38
N LEU A 319 -0.60 31.42 -21.26
CA LEU A 319 -0.26 30.23 -20.47
C LEU A 319 -0.65 30.34 -18.99
N ARG A 320 -0.29 31.45 -18.31
CA ARG A 320 -0.54 31.60 -16.87
C ARG A 320 -2.04 31.62 -16.52
N PRO A 321 -2.91 32.38 -17.22
CA PRO A 321 -4.36 32.27 -17.08
C PRO A 321 -4.93 30.88 -17.42
N ASP A 322 -4.31 30.16 -18.37
CA ASP A 322 -4.72 28.82 -18.78
C ASP A 322 -4.50 27.80 -17.66
N VAL A 323 -3.28 27.77 -17.11
CA VAL A 323 -2.91 26.93 -15.97
C VAL A 323 -3.78 27.24 -14.76
N PHE A 324 -4.05 28.51 -14.47
CA PHE A 324 -4.98 28.86 -13.40
C PHE A 324 -6.39 28.31 -13.64
N GLY A 325 -6.89 28.40 -14.86
CA GLY A 325 -8.18 27.83 -15.27
C GLY A 325 -8.23 26.32 -15.05
N ILE A 326 -7.17 25.61 -15.45
CA ILE A 326 -7.00 24.17 -15.25
C ILE A 326 -7.04 23.83 -13.76
N LEU A 327 -6.25 24.50 -12.92
CA LEU A 327 -6.22 24.26 -11.48
C LEU A 327 -7.59 24.46 -10.83
N ARG A 328 -8.31 25.52 -11.21
CA ARG A 328 -9.68 25.75 -10.73
C ARG A 328 -10.64 24.66 -11.17
N THR A 329 -10.49 24.15 -12.39
CA THR A 329 -11.28 23.00 -12.86
C THR A 329 -10.95 21.79 -12.00
N CYS A 330 -9.67 21.47 -11.78
CA CYS A 330 -9.28 20.34 -10.93
C CYS A 330 -9.79 20.46 -9.48
N LEU A 331 -9.81 21.65 -8.89
CA LEU A 331 -10.34 21.87 -7.54
C LEU A 331 -11.85 21.58 -7.43
N ARG A 332 -12.61 21.72 -8.53
CA ARG A 332 -14.05 21.37 -8.56
C ARG A 332 -14.30 19.87 -8.59
N TYR A 333 -13.32 19.08 -9.06
CA TYR A 333 -13.41 17.63 -9.15
C TYR A 333 -12.39 17.01 -8.20
N ARG A 334 -12.86 16.66 -7.00
CA ARG A 334 -12.02 16.20 -5.90
C ARG A 334 -11.02 15.11 -6.33
N GLY A 335 -9.74 15.31 -6.00
CA GLY A 335 -8.64 14.37 -6.28
C GLY A 335 -7.99 14.53 -7.68
N THR A 336 -8.61 15.25 -8.61
CA THR A 336 -8.02 15.44 -9.96
C THR A 336 -6.79 16.35 -9.96
N LEU A 337 -6.65 17.21 -8.94
CA LEU A 337 -5.44 18.02 -8.77
C LEU A 337 -4.23 17.16 -8.36
N ASP A 338 -4.43 16.14 -7.52
CA ASP A 338 -3.39 15.16 -7.18
C ASP A 338 -2.96 14.36 -8.41
N GLN A 339 -3.94 13.92 -9.21
CA GLN A 339 -3.70 13.20 -10.47
C GLN A 339 -2.93 14.05 -11.48
N LEU A 340 -3.25 15.35 -11.60
CA LEU A 340 -2.54 16.28 -12.48
C LEU A 340 -1.06 16.38 -12.09
N ILE A 341 -0.78 16.58 -10.80
CA ILE A 341 0.59 16.67 -10.29
C ILE A 341 1.35 15.36 -10.52
N GLU A 342 0.72 14.22 -10.28
CA GLU A 342 1.32 12.90 -10.52
C GLU A 342 1.63 12.67 -12.01
N ALA A 343 0.69 12.99 -12.91
CA ALA A 343 0.89 12.84 -14.35
C ALA A 343 2.04 13.71 -14.86
N ILE A 344 2.17 14.94 -14.34
CA ILE A 344 3.29 15.84 -14.67
C ILE A 344 4.62 15.25 -14.16
N ARG A 345 4.67 14.69 -12.95
CA ARG A 345 5.88 14.02 -12.44
C ARG A 345 6.34 12.88 -13.32
N LEU A 346 5.40 12.05 -13.78
CA LEU A 346 5.72 10.90 -14.62
C LEU A 346 6.33 11.34 -15.97
N MET A 347 5.92 12.49 -16.48
CA MET A 347 6.40 13.03 -17.76
C MET A 347 7.73 13.79 -17.62
N GLU A 348 7.90 14.57 -16.55
CA GLU A 348 9.09 15.41 -16.32
C GLU A 348 10.25 14.66 -15.64
N GLY A 349 9.96 13.57 -14.92
CA GLY A 349 10.94 12.83 -14.13
C GLY A 349 11.52 13.67 -12.98
N ASP A 350 12.76 13.34 -12.59
CA ASP A 350 13.46 14.02 -11.49
C ASP A 350 14.07 15.35 -11.95
N SER A 351 13.24 16.40 -12.02
CA SER A 351 13.68 17.75 -12.40
C SER A 351 13.58 18.75 -11.24
N ALA A 352 14.42 19.79 -11.26
CA ALA A 352 14.34 20.89 -10.28
C ALA A 352 12.99 21.64 -10.35
N GLY A 353 12.36 21.64 -11.53
CA GLY A 353 11.02 22.19 -11.71
C GLY A 353 9.96 21.34 -11.00
N VAL A 354 10.07 20.02 -11.06
CA VAL A 354 9.19 19.09 -10.33
C VAL A 354 9.36 19.25 -8.83
N ALA A 355 10.60 19.33 -8.33
CA ALA A 355 10.84 19.59 -6.91
C ALA A 355 10.17 20.88 -6.43
N ARG A 356 10.26 21.96 -7.21
CA ARG A 356 9.60 23.23 -6.90
C ARG A 356 8.08 23.14 -6.94
N MET A 357 7.51 22.43 -7.92
CA MET A 357 6.07 22.17 -7.97
C MET A 357 5.61 21.42 -6.72
N ASP A 358 6.38 20.44 -6.27
CA ASP A 358 6.08 19.63 -5.09
C ASP A 358 6.11 20.48 -3.82
N ASP A 359 7.11 21.35 -3.67
CA ASP A 359 7.22 22.27 -2.54
C ASP A 359 6.01 23.23 -2.46
N GLU A 360 5.59 23.81 -3.59
CA GLU A 360 4.44 24.71 -3.66
C GLU A 360 3.12 23.99 -3.37
N ALA A 361 2.98 22.74 -3.85
CA ALA A 361 1.83 21.89 -3.54
C ALA A 361 1.75 21.57 -2.03
N VAL A 362 2.88 21.23 -1.41
CA VAL A 362 2.97 20.98 0.03
C VAL A 362 2.63 22.24 0.83
N GLU A 363 3.17 23.39 0.44
CA GLU A 363 2.90 24.66 1.12
C GLU A 363 1.42 25.05 1.04
N LEU A 364 0.81 24.88 -0.14
CA LEU A 364 -0.63 25.10 -0.33
C LEU A 364 -1.47 24.15 0.54
N SER A 365 -1.13 22.86 0.55
CA SER A 365 -1.78 21.84 1.38
C SER A 365 -1.73 22.20 2.87
N ARG A 366 -0.54 22.64 3.34
CA ARG A 366 -0.29 23.02 4.73
C ARG A 366 -1.09 24.25 5.17
N ARG A 367 -1.13 25.30 4.34
CA ARG A 367 -1.88 26.55 4.63
C ARG A 367 -3.37 26.29 4.86
N HIS A 368 -3.94 25.33 4.15
CA HIS A 368 -5.36 25.02 4.23
C HIS A 368 -5.72 23.88 5.17
N ARG A 369 -4.74 23.13 5.69
CA ARG A 369 -4.98 22.13 6.75
C ARG A 369 -5.20 22.79 8.12
N GLY A 370 -4.53 23.90 8.41
CA GLY A 370 -4.66 24.63 9.68
C GLY A 370 -5.85 25.59 9.78
N ALA A 371 -6.59 25.84 8.69
CA ALA A 371 -7.71 26.80 8.68
C ALA A 371 -9.07 26.18 9.05
N ASP A 372 -9.19 24.85 9.01
CA ASP A 372 -10.40 24.11 9.41
C ASP A 372 -10.43 23.76 10.91
N GLU A 373 -9.32 23.93 11.65
CA GLU A 373 -9.26 23.66 13.10
C GLU A 373 -9.76 24.83 13.98
N ASP A 374 -9.90 26.03 13.42
CA ASP A 374 -10.26 27.27 14.13
C ASP A 374 -11.74 27.69 13.95
N ARG A 375 -12.62 26.80 13.47
CA ARG A 375 -14.01 27.15 13.11
C ARG A 375 -15.11 26.36 13.83
#